data_AF-A0A2X1J3S3-F1
#
_entry.id   AF-A0A2X1J3S3-F1
#
_cell.length_a   1.000
_cell.length_b   1.000
_cell.length_c   1.000
_cell.angle_alpha   90.00
_cell.angle_beta   90.00
_cell.angle_gamma   90.00
#
_symmetry.space_group_name_H-M   'P 1'
#
loop_
_entity.id
_entity.type
_entity.pdbx_description
1 polymer ?
#
loop_
_entity_poly.entity_id
_entity_poly.type
_entity_poly.pdbx_seq_one_letter_code
_entity_poly.pdbx_strand_id
1 'polypeptide(L)'
;MTAELWGKFLIALFECWVRADISRISIELFDATLQKWCGSENPQPRRDCQACDWHRLCPHARQETPDSVLCAGYQAFYSYSAPHMRVMRDLIKQHRSPMELMTMLR
;
A
#
# COMPACT_ATOMS: atom_id res chain seq x y z
N MET A 1 17.86 2.17 11.16
CA MET A 1 17.06 1.46 10.14
C MET A 1 17.16 2.23 8.84
N THR A 2 17.48 1.59 7.71
CA THR A 2 17.54 2.28 6.40
C THR A 2 16.21 2.15 5.66
N ALA A 3 15.92 3.08 4.74
CA ALA A 3 14.74 3.01 3.88
C ALA A 3 14.70 1.71 3.06
N GLU A 4 15.86 1.24 2.59
CA GLU A 4 15.98 0.01 1.81
C GLU A 4 15.58 -1.23 2.63
N LEU A 5 16.12 -1.36 3.86
CA LEU A 5 15.80 -2.48 4.74
C LEU A 5 14.32 -2.47 5.12
N TRP A 6 13.77 -1.29 5.38
CA TRP A 6 12.35 -1.12 5.64
C TRP A 6 11.47 -1.55 4.46
N GLY A 7 11.83 -1.14 3.24
CA GLY A 7 11.11 -1.55 2.02
C GLY A 7 11.15 -3.07 1.82
N LYS A 8 12.33 -3.69 1.98
CA LYS A 8 12.49 -5.15 1.92
C LYS A 8 11.63 -5.86 2.95
N PHE A 9 11.59 -5.36 4.18
CA PHE A 9 10.75 -5.90 5.23
C PHE A 9 9.26 -5.85 4.88
N LEU A 10 8.75 -4.69 4.43
CA LEU A 10 7.35 -4.53 4.04
C LEU A 10 6.96 -5.43 2.87
N ILE A 11 7.84 -5.56 1.87
CA ILE A 11 7.62 -6.44 0.72
C ILE A 11 7.55 -7.91 1.18
N ALA A 12 8.50 -8.36 1.99
CA ALA A 12 8.51 -9.73 2.50
C ALA A 12 7.25 -10.03 3.34
N LEU A 13 6.84 -9.09 4.20
CA LEU A 13 5.60 -9.23 4.97
C LEU A 13 4.37 -9.29 4.06
N PHE A 14 4.34 -8.46 3.02
CA PHE A 14 3.25 -8.43 2.04
C PHE A 14 3.16 -9.73 1.23
N GLU A 15 4.30 -10.31 0.83
CA GLU A 15 4.34 -11.60 0.12
C GLU A 15 3.73 -12.74 0.94
N CYS A 16 4.04 -12.80 2.24
CA CYS A 16 3.42 -13.77 3.15
C CYS A 16 1.91 -13.53 3.24
N TRP A 17 1.52 -12.28 3.51
CA TRP A 17 0.13 -11.92 3.73
C TRP A 17 -0.75 -12.16 2.49
N VAL A 18 -0.31 -11.71 1.31
CA VAL A 18 -1.09 -11.77 0.07
C VAL A 18 -1.34 -13.21 -0.41
N ARG A 19 -0.53 -14.16 0.06
CA ARG A 19 -0.64 -15.59 -0.31
C ARG A 19 -1.46 -16.42 0.67
N ALA A 20 -1.56 -15.99 1.94
CA ALA A 20 -2.09 -16.85 2.99
C ALA A 20 -3.13 -16.20 3.90
N ASP A 21 -3.18 -14.87 4.01
CA ASP A 21 -3.86 -14.19 5.11
C ASP A 21 -4.84 -13.09 4.71
N ILE A 22 -5.14 -12.90 3.40
CA ILE A 22 -6.19 -11.96 2.98
C ILE A 22 -7.50 -12.33 3.69
N SER A 23 -8.11 -11.36 4.38
CA SER A 23 -9.30 -11.51 5.23
C SER A 23 -9.17 -12.41 6.48
N ARG A 24 -8.00 -12.99 6.76
CA ARG A 24 -7.71 -13.69 8.03
C ARG A 24 -6.95 -12.81 9.01
N ILE A 25 -5.97 -12.05 8.52
CA ILE A 25 -5.17 -11.12 9.32
C ILE A 25 -5.29 -9.74 8.69
N SER A 26 -5.70 -8.76 9.51
CA SER A 26 -5.72 -7.35 9.15
C SER A 26 -4.37 -6.73 9.53
N ILE A 27 -3.71 -6.12 8.55
CA ILE A 27 -2.48 -5.35 8.75
C ILE A 27 -2.83 -3.92 8.37
N GLU A 28 -2.87 -3.03 9.37
CA GLU A 28 -3.36 -1.66 9.23
C GLU A 28 -2.75 -0.92 8.03
N LEU A 29 -1.43 -1.05 7.81
CA LEU A 29 -0.75 -0.44 6.68
C LEU A 29 -1.29 -0.95 5.32
N PHE A 30 -1.55 -2.25 5.20
CA PHE A 30 -2.05 -2.84 3.95
C PHE A 30 -3.50 -2.47 3.73
N ASP A 31 -4.31 -2.48 4.79
CA ASP A 31 -5.73 -2.09 4.72
C ASP A 31 -5.88 -0.61 4.37
N ALA A 32 -5.13 0.28 5.03
CA ALA A 32 -5.09 1.70 4.70
C ALA A 32 -4.59 1.95 3.26
N THR A 33 -3.64 1.16 2.78
CA THR A 33 -3.16 1.23 1.40
C THR A 33 -4.28 0.82 0.44
N LEU A 34 -4.95 -0.31 0.68
CA LEU A 34 -6.05 -0.81 -0.16
C LEU A 34 -7.25 0.15 -0.16
N GLN A 35 -7.61 0.74 0.98
CA GLN A 35 -8.65 1.76 1.08
C GLN A 35 -8.34 2.96 0.16
N LYS A 36 -7.08 3.44 0.16
CA LYS A 36 -6.64 4.53 -0.72
C LYS A 36 -6.68 4.13 -2.21
N TRP A 37 -6.50 2.85 -2.54
CA TRP A 37 -6.71 2.33 -3.90
C TRP A 37 -8.20 2.30 -4.30
N CYS A 38 -9.09 1.96 -3.37
CA CYS A 38 -10.54 1.95 -3.58
C CYS A 38 -11.13 3.35 -3.78
N GLY A 39 -10.52 4.35 -3.16
CA GLY A 39 -10.90 5.74 -3.28
C GLY A 39 -10.91 6.41 -1.93
N SER A 40 -10.22 7.53 -1.82
CA SER A 40 -10.32 8.45 -0.70
C SER A 40 -10.28 9.88 -1.23
N GLU A 41 -10.92 10.80 -0.52
CA GLU A 41 -10.63 12.21 -0.71
C GLU A 41 -9.15 12.43 -0.42
N ASN A 42 -8.47 13.12 -1.34
CA ASN A 42 -7.04 13.34 -1.26
C ASN A 42 -6.79 14.86 -1.28
N PRO A 43 -6.77 15.51 -0.10
CA PRO A 43 -6.34 16.89 -0.01
C PRO A 43 -4.92 17.05 -0.57
N GLN A 44 -4.55 18.27 -0.96
CA GLN A 44 -3.25 18.52 -1.61
C GLN A 44 -2.09 18.02 -0.74
N PRO A 45 -1.11 17.29 -1.32
CA PRO A 45 0.08 16.89 -0.59
C PRO A 45 0.98 18.11 -0.34
N ARG A 46 1.91 17.99 0.61
CA ARG A 46 2.99 18.98 0.78
C ARG A 46 3.80 19.14 -0.51
N ARG A 47 4.45 20.32 -0.64
CA ARG A 47 5.27 20.69 -1.81
C ARG A 47 6.25 19.59 -2.22
N ASP A 48 7.00 19.03 -1.27
CA ASP A 48 8.03 18.01 -1.55
C ASP A 48 7.46 16.66 -2.03
N CYS A 49 6.15 16.45 -1.90
CA CYS A 49 5.46 15.25 -2.37
C CYS A 49 4.59 15.51 -3.61
N GLN A 50 4.52 16.75 -4.13
CA GLN A 50 3.68 17.06 -5.30
C GLN A 50 4.08 16.28 -6.55
N ALA A 51 5.38 16.02 -6.72
CA ALA A 51 5.91 15.24 -7.84
C ALA A 51 6.07 13.74 -7.54
N CYS A 52 5.66 13.26 -6.35
CA CYS A 52 5.81 11.86 -5.98
C CYS A 52 4.61 11.04 -6.46
N ASP A 53 4.81 10.06 -7.35
CA ASP A 53 3.75 9.22 -7.91
C ASP A 53 2.87 8.54 -6.84
N TRP A 54 3.46 8.28 -5.67
CA TRP A 54 2.84 7.57 -4.56
C TRP A 54 2.26 8.50 -3.48
N HIS A 55 2.23 9.82 -3.70
CA HIS A 55 1.79 10.80 -2.70
C HIS A 55 0.37 10.52 -2.18
N ARG A 56 -0.49 9.91 -3.01
CA ARG A 56 -1.86 9.51 -2.63
C ARG A 56 -1.87 8.39 -1.61
N LEU A 57 -0.96 7.41 -1.75
CA LEU A 57 -0.86 6.25 -0.87
C LEU A 57 -0.06 6.54 0.40
N CYS A 58 0.91 7.45 0.31
CA CYS A 58 1.82 7.79 1.40
C CYS A 58 1.07 8.41 2.60
N PRO A 59 1.21 7.87 3.84
CA PRO A 59 0.65 8.48 5.03
C PRO A 59 1.36 9.78 5.42
N HIS A 60 2.63 9.94 5.04
CA HIS A 60 3.45 11.10 5.39
C HIS A 60 3.24 12.31 4.48
N ALA A 61 2.58 12.16 3.33
CA ALA A 61 2.45 13.21 2.32
C ALA A 61 1.71 14.48 2.81
N ARG A 62 1.03 14.41 3.96
CA ARG A 62 0.20 15.47 4.55
C ARG A 62 0.50 15.77 6.01
N GLN A 63 1.44 15.05 6.61
CA GLN A 63 1.84 15.36 7.99
C GLN A 63 2.53 16.73 8.02
N GLU A 64 2.64 17.40 9.16
CA GLU A 64 3.41 18.65 9.23
C GLU A 64 4.90 18.34 9.41
N THR A 65 5.22 17.35 10.26
CA THR A 65 6.57 16.89 10.56
C THR A 65 6.74 15.42 10.17
N PRO A 66 7.06 15.11 8.90
CA PRO A 66 7.20 13.75 8.45
C PRO A 66 8.51 13.15 8.94
N ASP A 67 8.48 11.89 9.35
CA ASP A 67 9.70 11.10 9.38
C ASP A 67 9.99 10.62 7.95
N SER A 68 10.71 11.44 7.17
CA SER A 68 10.90 11.23 5.74
C SER A 68 11.96 10.19 5.39
N VAL A 69 12.70 9.71 6.39
CA VAL A 69 13.88 8.83 6.19
C VAL A 69 13.53 7.46 5.64
N LEU A 70 12.26 7.04 5.71
CA LEU A 70 11.77 5.75 5.19
C LEU A 70 10.99 5.87 3.87
N CYS A 71 10.90 7.08 3.28
CA CYS A 71 10.06 7.34 2.11
C CYS A 71 10.36 6.38 0.95
N ALA A 72 11.64 6.16 0.61
CA ALA A 72 12.03 5.25 -0.45
C ALA A 72 11.59 3.79 -0.19
N GLY A 73 11.56 3.35 1.06
CA GLY A 73 11.07 2.03 1.45
C GLY A 73 9.58 1.87 1.22
N TYR A 74 8.78 2.88 1.58
CA TYR A 74 7.35 2.89 1.28
C TYR A 74 7.08 2.92 -0.23
N GLN A 75 7.84 3.72 -1.00
CA GLN A 75 7.72 3.77 -2.46
C GLN A 75 8.00 2.41 -3.09
N ALA A 76 9.03 1.70 -2.63
CA ALA A 76 9.34 0.34 -3.09
C ALA A 76 8.18 -0.63 -2.80
N PHE A 77 7.62 -0.59 -1.59
CA PHE A 77 6.45 -1.39 -1.23
C PHE A 77 5.22 -1.05 -2.10
N TYR A 78 4.92 0.23 -2.33
CA TYR A 78 3.77 0.63 -3.15
C TYR A 78 3.92 0.19 -4.60
N SER A 79 5.13 0.31 -5.15
CA SER A 79 5.45 -0.17 -6.50
C SER A 79 5.23 -1.69 -6.60
N TYR A 80 5.78 -2.45 -5.65
CA TYR A 80 5.68 -3.92 -5.63
C TYR A 80 4.24 -4.42 -5.44
N SER A 81 3.50 -3.82 -4.50
CA SER A 81 2.14 -4.23 -4.17
C SER A 81 1.08 -3.74 -5.18
N ALA A 82 1.39 -2.73 -6.00
CA ALA A 82 0.44 -2.13 -6.94
C ALA A 82 -0.37 -3.11 -7.81
N PRO A 83 0.22 -4.11 -8.51
CA PRO A 83 -0.57 -5.07 -9.28
C PRO A 83 -1.60 -5.82 -8.43
N HIS A 84 -1.20 -6.30 -7.24
CA HIS A 84 -2.07 -6.99 -6.29
C HIS A 84 -3.19 -6.09 -5.76
N MET A 85 -2.83 -4.86 -5.37
CA MET A 85 -3.78 -3.88 -4.85
C MET A 85 -4.81 -3.44 -5.89
N ARG A 86 -4.42 -3.33 -7.17
CA ARG A 86 -5.35 -3.04 -8.27
C ARG A 86 -6.38 -4.16 -8.45
N VAL A 87 -5.95 -5.41 -8.41
CA VAL A 87 -6.87 -6.57 -8.49
C VAL A 87 -7.83 -6.59 -7.30
N MET A 88 -7.32 -6.44 -6.07
CA MET A 88 -8.18 -6.37 -4.89
C MET A 88 -9.18 -5.21 -4.95
N ARG A 89 -8.74 -4.03 -5.40
CA ARG A 89 -9.63 -2.88 -5.65
C ARG A 89 -10.74 -3.23 -6.65
N ASP A 90 -10.39 -3.89 -7.75
CA ASP A 90 -11.34 -4.20 -8.81
C ASP A 90 -12.34 -5.29 -8.38
N LEU A 91 -11.90 -6.24 -7.55
CA LEU A 91 -12.80 -7.19 -6.86
C LEU A 91 -13.77 -6.45 -5.94
N ILE A 92 -13.28 -5.55 -5.09
CA ILE A 92 -14.14 -4.77 -4.18
C ILE A 92 -15.17 -3.94 -4.96
N LYS A 93 -14.76 -3.29 -6.05
CA LYS A 93 -15.67 -2.54 -6.93
C LYS A 93 -16.75 -3.40 -7.58
N GLN A 94 -16.48 -4.69 -7.77
CA GLN A 94 -17.44 -5.67 -8.27
C GLN A 94 -18.25 -6.35 -7.15
N HIS A 95 -18.18 -5.85 -5.91
CA HIS A 95 -18.77 -6.48 -4.73
C HIS A 95 -18.29 -7.91 -4.48
N ARG A 96 -17.05 -8.21 -4.89
CA ARG A 96 -16.38 -9.50 -4.74
C ARG A 96 -15.35 -9.47 -3.61
N SER A 97 -14.98 -10.65 -3.11
CA SER A 97 -14.04 -10.75 -1.99
C SER A 97 -12.60 -10.52 -2.46
N PRO A 98 -11.79 -9.69 -1.77
CA PRO A 98 -10.36 -9.55 -2.06
C PRO A 98 -9.58 -10.87 -1.97
N MET A 99 -10.07 -11.84 -1.18
CA MET A 99 -9.47 -13.19 -1.08
C MET A 99 -9.41 -13.93 -2.41
N GLU A 100 -10.23 -13.55 -3.39
CA GLU A 100 -10.16 -14.13 -4.72
C GLU A 100 -8.82 -13.84 -5.41
N LEU A 101 -8.08 -12.80 -5.00
CA LEU A 101 -6.70 -12.64 -5.43
C LEU A 101 -5.83 -13.83 -5.00
N MET A 102 -5.97 -14.35 -3.77
CA MET A 102 -5.20 -15.50 -3.29
C MET A 102 -5.44 -16.74 -4.15
N THR A 103 -6.62 -16.91 -4.76
CA THR A 103 -6.90 -18.05 -5.64
C THR A 103 -6.27 -17.87 -7.03
N MET A 104 -6.06 -16.63 -7.47
CA MET A 104 -5.41 -16.29 -8.75
C MET A 104 -3.88 -16.35 -8.69
N LEU A 105 -3.28 -16.25 -7.50
CA LEU A 105 -1.83 -16.29 -7.29
C LEU A 105 -1.26 -17.71 -7.08
N ARG A 106 -2.11 -18.73 -7.19
CA ARG A 106 -1.76 -20.15 -7.03
C ARG A 106 -1.20 -20.74 -8.31
#